data_AF-A0A3P7LWE7-F1
#
_entry.id   AF-A0A3P7LWE7-F1
#
_cell.length_a   1.000
_cell.length_b   1.000
_cell.length_c   1.000
_cell.angle_alpha   90.00
_cell.angle_beta   90.00
_cell.angle_gamma   90.00
#
_symmetry.space_group_name_H-M   'P 1'
#
loop_
_entity.id
_entity.type
_entity.pdbx_description
1 polymer ?
#
loop_
_entity_poly.entity_id
_entity_poly.type
_entity_poly.pdbx_seq_one_letter_code
_entity_poly.pdbx_strand_id
1 'polypeptide(L)' 'MKRLHHPHLIQLYAVCTQSAPFYLVTELMSKGSLLSFLQSSEGRSLSMSALIMIAKAKKNDSDDEHNDLGGGGLQSLGL' A
#
# COMPACT_ATOMS: atom_id res chain seq x y z
N MET A 1 -10.61 7.43 4.50
CA MET A 1 -9.57 6.41 4.22
C MET A 1 -8.39 6.72 5.11
N LYS A 2 -8.02 5.83 6.04
CA LYS A 2 -6.79 5.99 6.82
C LYS A 2 -5.62 6.20 5.85
N ARG A 3 -4.71 7.14 6.15
CA ARG A 3 -3.48 7.33 5.37
C ARG A 3 -2.56 6.14 5.64
N LEU A 4 -2.67 5.10 4.81
CA LEU A 4 -1.79 3.93 4.85
C LEU A 4 -0.44 4.25 4.18
N HIS A 5 0.34 5.12 4.81
CA HIS A 5 1.75 5.31 4.44
C HIS A 5 2.58 4.40 5.33
N HIS A 6 3.06 3.29 4.79
CA HIS A 6 3.97 2.40 5.50
C HIS A 6 5.04 1.88 4.53
N PRO A 7 6.33 1.87 4.91
CA PRO A 7 7.43 1.46 4.02
C PRO A 7 7.30 0.05 3.41
N HIS A 8 6.51 -0.84 4.04
CA HIS A 8 6.26 -2.21 3.58
C HIS A 8 4.87 -2.43 2.97
N LEU A 9 4.11 -1.37 2.72
CA LEU A 9 2.81 -1.45 2.04
C LEU A 9 2.89 -0.82 0.67
N ILE A 10 2.20 -1.44 -0.28
CA ILE A 10 2.11 -0.89 -1.63
C ILE A 10 1.41 0.46 -1.61
N GLN A 11 2.05 1.49 -2.14
CA GLN A 11 1.49 2.83 -2.19
C GLN A 11 0.43 2.92 -3.29
N LEU A 12 -0.77 3.40 -2.92
CA LEU A 12 -1.80 3.82 -3.88
C LEU A 12 -1.59 5.31 -4.22
N TYR A 13 -1.43 5.62 -5.50
CA TYR A 13 -1.25 6.98 -6.01
C TYR A 13 -2.57 7.62 -6.44
N ALA A 14 -3.43 6.88 -7.15
CA ALA A 14 -4.69 7.40 -7.65
C ALA A 14 -5.75 6.31 -7.87
N VAL A 15 -7.01 6.74 -7.94
CA VAL A 15 -8.15 5.90 -8.31
C VAL A 15 -8.91 6.62 -9.43
N CYS A 16 -9.12 5.96 -10.56
CA CYS A 16 -9.91 6.49 -11.66
C CYS A 16 -11.29 5.83 -11.67
N THR A 17 -12.32 6.60 -11.29
CA THR A 17 -13.73 6.13 -11.20
C THR A 17 -14.69 6.84 -12.16
N GLN A 18 -14.17 7.68 -13.07
CA GLN A 18 -14.98 8.56 -13.93
C GLN A 18 -15.88 7.81 -14.91
N SER A 19 -15.43 6.66 -15.42
CA SER A 19 -16.25 5.75 -16.22
C SER A 19 -15.67 4.34 -16.09
N ALA A 20 -16.50 3.31 -16.31
CA ALA A 20 -16.02 1.94 -16.26
C ALA A 20 -15.07 1.66 -17.44
N PRO A 21 -13.98 0.89 -17.22
CA PRO A 21 -13.62 0.18 -15.98
C PRO A 21 -12.90 1.08 -14.97
N PHE A 22 -12.98 0.71 -13.68
CA PHE A 22 -12.25 1.42 -12.63
C PHE A 22 -10.77 1.03 -12.61
N TYR A 23 -9.90 2.02 -12.37
CA TYR A 23 -8.46 1.79 -12.30
C TYR A 23 -7.89 2.18 -10.94
N LEU A 24 -6.91 1.41 -10.48
CA LEU A 24 -6.06 1.71 -9.34
C LEU A 24 -4.64 1.95 -9.86
N VAL A 25 -4.08 3.11 -9.56
CA VAL A 25 -2.70 3.45 -9.88
C VAL A 25 -1.87 3.26 -8.62
N THR A 26 -0.96 2.29 -8.62
CA THR A 26 -0.09 1.97 -7.48
C THR A 26 1.38 2.09 -7.87
N GLU A 27 2.29 1.96 -6.89
CA GLU A 27 3.71 1.78 -7.20
C GLU A 27 3.97 0.51 -8.01
N LEU A 28 5.05 0.52 -8.79
CA LEU A 28 5.46 -0.62 -9.61
C LEU A 28 6.46 -1.49 -8.84
N MET A 29 6.07 -2.73 -8.56
CA MET A 29 6.96 -3.74 -7.98
C MET A 29 7.85 -4.37 -9.07
N SER A 30 9.10 -3.92 -9.18
CA SER A 30 10.04 -4.32 -10.25
C SER A 30 10.33 -5.82 -10.32
N LYS A 31 10.18 -6.55 -9.20
CA LYS A 31 10.38 -8.01 -9.11
C LYS A 31 9.08 -8.81 -9.24
N GLY A 32 7.96 -8.14 -9.51
CA GLY A 32 6.64 -8.76 -9.61
C GLY A 32 6.08 -9.22 -8.25
N SER A 33 5.29 -10.29 -8.27
CA SER A 33 4.70 -10.83 -7.04
C SER A 33 5.74 -11.55 -6.18
N LEU A 34 5.52 -11.58 -4.86
CA LEU A 34 6.40 -12.29 -3.93
C LEU A 34 6.54 -13.77 -4.29
N LEU A 35 5.46 -14.45 -4.68
CA LEU A 35 5.51 -15.85 -5.08
C LEU A 35 6.40 -16.06 -6.31
N SER A 36 6.19 -15.25 -7.35
CA SER A 36 6.99 -15.30 -8.57
C SER A 36 8.47 -15.03 -8.27
N PHE A 37 8.75 -14.06 -7.39
CA PHE A 37 10.09 -13.75 -6.95
C PHE A 37 10.75 -14.91 -6.20
N LEU A 38 10.06 -15.54 -5.25
CA LEU A 38 10.59 -16.68 -4.47
C LEU A 38 10.90 -17.91 -5.35
N GLN A 39 10.16 -18.10 -6.44
CA GLN A 39 10.39 -19.20 -7.40
C GLN A 39 11.53 -18.90 -8.40
N SER A 40 11.95 -17.64 -8.53
CA SER A 40 13.05 -17.24 -9.42
C SER A 40 14.41 -17.79 -8.95
N SER A 41 15.44 -17.68 -9.78
CA SER A 41 16.82 -17.99 -9.38
C SER A 41 17.30 -17.10 -8.24
N GLU A 42 16.97 -15.80 -8.31
CA GLU A 42 17.29 -14.81 -7.28
C GLU A 42 16.64 -15.16 -5.94
N GLY A 43 15.34 -15.43 -5.94
CA GLY A 43 14.60 -15.82 -4.72
C GLY A 43 15.13 -17.10 -4.07
N ARG A 44 15.55 -18.08 -4.87
CA ARG A 44 16.16 -19.33 -4.36
C ARG A 44 17.56 -19.17 -3.80
N SER A 45 18.25 -18.08 -4.16
CA SER A 45 19.59 -17.76 -3.64
C SER A 45 19.56 -16.97 -2.33
N LEU A 46 18.38 -16.61 -1.82
CA LEU A 46 18.24 -15.85 -0.58
C LEU A 46 18.66 -16.68 0.64
N SER A 47 19.32 -16.01 1.59
CA SER A 47 19.63 -16.59 2.90
C SER A 47 18.36 -16.75 3.75
N MET A 48 18.44 -17.64 4.74
CA MET A 48 17.38 -17.78 5.75
C MET A 48 17.06 -16.46 6.47
N SER A 49 18.07 -15.63 6.73
CA SER A 49 17.86 -14.31 7.35
C SER A 49 17.03 -13.37 6.48
N ALA A 50 17.26 -13.36 5.16
CA ALA A 50 16.48 -12.56 4.23
C ALA A 50 15.02 -13.06 4.13
N LEU A 51 14.82 -14.38 4.10
CA LEU A 51 13.47 -14.97 4.11
C LEU A 51 12.69 -14.62 5.38
N ILE A 52 13.35 -14.66 6.55
CA ILE A 52 12.75 -14.23 7.82
C ILE A 52 12.41 -12.74 7.79
N MET A 53 13.27 -11.89 7.20
CA MET A 53 12.99 -10.46 7.06
C MET A 53 11.74 -10.21 6.21
N ILE A 54 11.61 -10.91 5.07
CA ILE A 54 10.42 -10.83 4.21
C ILE A 54 9.16 -11.27 4.98
N ALA A 55 9.23 -12.36 5.74
CA ALA A 55 8.11 -12.84 6.55
C ALA A 55 7.72 -11.87 7.69
N LYS A 56 8.69 -11.13 8.22
CA LYS A 56 8.50 -10.15 9.29
C LYS A 56 7.97 -8.80 8.83
N ALA A 57 7.77 -8.57 7.53
CA ALA A 57 7.26 -7.31 6.99
C ALA A 57 5.78 -7.05 7.40
N LYS A 58 5.56 -6.91 8.70
CA LYS A 58 4.30 -6.57 9.35
C LYS A 58 4.24 -5.05 9.50
N LYS A 59 3.04 -4.51 9.30
CA LYS A 59 2.67 -3.21 9.82
C LYS A 59 2.46 -3.37 11.33
N ASN A 60 3.16 -2.59 12.15
CA ASN A 60 2.76 -2.45 13.55
C ASN A 60 1.49 -1.61 13.57
N ASP A 61 0.38 -2.17 14.05
CA ASP A 61 -0.92 -1.48 14.16
C ASP A 61 -0.93 -0.37 15.23
N SER A 62 0.20 -0.08 15.87
CA SER A 62 0.29 0.75 17.08
C SER A 62 0.43 2.26 16.83
N ASP A 63 0.49 2.74 15.59
CA ASP A 63 0.63 4.18 15.29
C ASP A 63 -0.70 4.87 14.89
N ASP A 64 -1.84 4.19 15.03
CA ASP A 64 -3.16 4.79 14.83
C ASP A 64 -3.61 5.58 16.09
N GLU A 65 -2.90 6.66 16.43
CA GLU A 65 -3.49 7.70 17.30
C GLU A 65 -4.70 8.29 16.57
N HIS A 66 -5.88 8.03 17.13
CA HIS A 66 -7.15 8.66 16.75
C HIS A 66 -7.01 10.17 16.88
N ASN A 67 -6.91 10.88 15.76
CA ASN A 67 -7.31 12.28 15.72
C ASN A 67 -8.59 12.39 14.90
N ASP A 68 -9.70 12.07 15.58
CA ASP A 68 -11.04 12.32 15.08
C ASP A 68 -11.30 13.83 15.17
N LEU A 69 -10.84 14.57 14.15
CA LEU A 69 -11.15 15.99 14.00
C LEU A 69 -12.40 16.13 13.14
N GLY A 70 -13.50 16.47 13.80
CA GLY A 70 -14.71 16.96 13.18
C GLY A 70 -14.48 18.22 12.32
N GLY A 71 -15.37 18.40 11.35
CA GLY A 71 -15.50 19.56 10.46
C GLY A 71 -16.17 19.09 9.16
N GLY A 72 -17.45 19.30 8.89
CA GLY A 72 -18.17 20.56 9.00
C GLY A 72 -17.79 21.45 7.81
N GLY A 73 -18.65 21.51 6.79
CA GLY A 73 -18.55 22.53 5.73
C GLY A 73 -18.62 22.02 4.28
N LEU A 74 -19.76 21.45 3.88
CA LEU A 74 -20.22 21.59 2.49
C LEU A 74 -20.61 23.07 2.30
N GLN A 75 -19.69 23.90 1.82
CA GLN A 75 -20.04 25.24 1.36
C GLN A 75 -20.75 25.10 0.01
N SER A 76 -22.03 25.47 0.03
CA SER A 76 -22.88 25.77 -1.12
C SER A 76 -22.13 26.64 -2.12
N LEU A 77 -21.96 26.16 -3.35
CA LEU A 77 -21.61 26.98 -4.50
C LEU A 77 -22.77 27.94 -4.79
N GLY A 78 -22.57 29.22 -4.49
CA GLY A 78 -23.36 30.31 -5.03
C GLY A 78 -22.81 30.72 -6.39
N LEU A 79 -23.57 30.43 -7.45
CA LEU A 79 -24.08 31.36 -8.47
C LEU A 79 -24.95 30.56 -9.44
#